data_AF-A0A6I7QZY7-F1
#
_entry.id   AF-A0A6I7QZY7-F1
#
_cell.length_a   1.000
_cell.length_b   1.000
_cell.length_c   1.000
_cell.angle_alpha   90.00
_cell.angle_beta   90.00
_cell.angle_gamma   90.00
#
_symmetry.space_group_name_H-M   'P 1'
#
loop_
_entity.id
_entity.type
_entity.pdbx_description
1 polymer ?
#
loop_
_entity_poly.entity_id
_entity_poly.type
_entity_poly.pdbx_seq_one_letter_code
_entity_poly.pdbx_strand_id
1 'polypeptide(L)'
;MNILTIFLLLIFGSTLLNGQTGKIETMHFKVKYDIEAEEYAKASLKVLELARTIAIRNGYNLPDKVNFTIKNTDRSVLYFDRRRLKSITLEYKTMDSFNSPGNGGKNNIYGLCHELGHLILDKK
;
A
#
# COMPACT_ATOMS: atom_id res chain seq x y z
N MET A 1 -9.12 -41.77 -26.47
CA MET A 1 -8.54 -40.45 -26.16
C MET A 1 -9.05 -40.06 -24.79
N ASN A 2 -8.29 -40.36 -23.73
CA ASN A 2 -8.79 -40.36 -22.35
C ASN A 2 -8.78 -38.95 -21.73
N ILE A 3 -9.90 -38.60 -21.11
CA ILE A 3 -10.23 -37.31 -20.45
C ILE A 3 -9.30 -36.98 -19.26
N LEU A 4 -8.39 -37.88 -18.90
CA LEU A 4 -7.52 -37.78 -17.74
C LEU A 4 -6.38 -36.75 -17.88
N THR A 5 -6.01 -36.35 -19.10
CA THR A 5 -4.83 -35.48 -19.32
C THR A 5 -5.14 -33.98 -19.15
N ILE A 6 -6.42 -33.58 -19.16
CA ILE A 6 -6.80 -32.15 -19.06
C ILE A 6 -6.80 -31.65 -17.61
N PHE A 7 -6.95 -32.53 -16.62
CA PHE A 7 -7.00 -32.12 -15.21
C PHE A 7 -5.63 -31.85 -14.57
N LEU A 8 -4.51 -32.28 -15.19
CA LEU A 8 -3.18 -32.08 -14.62
C LEU A 8 -2.57 -30.70 -14.92
N LEU A 9 -3.18 -29.92 -15.82
CA LEU A 9 -2.67 -28.60 -16.23
C LEU A 9 -3.22 -27.43 -15.41
N LEU A 10 -4.24 -27.66 -14.56
CA LEU A 10 -4.86 -26.59 -13.76
C LEU A 10 -4.30 -26.45 -12.33
N ILE A 11 -3.45 -27.37 -11.87
CA ILE A 11 -2.95 -27.37 -10.49
C ILE A 11 -1.63 -26.59 -10.32
N PHE A 12 -0.97 -26.21 -11.42
CA PHE A 12 0.31 -25.47 -11.38
C PHE A 12 0.18 -23.94 -11.53
N GLY A 13 -1.04 -23.40 -11.60
CA GLY A 13 -1.27 -21.97 -11.89
C GLY A 13 -1.27 -21.02 -10.69
N SER A 14 -1.35 -21.52 -9.46
CA SER A 14 -1.62 -20.68 -8.28
C SER A 14 -0.38 -20.24 -7.49
N THR A 15 0.82 -20.72 -7.81
CA THR A 15 2.06 -20.38 -7.08
C THR A 15 2.92 -19.29 -7.74
N LEU A 16 2.49 -18.72 -8.87
CA LEU A 16 3.29 -17.78 -9.68
C LEU A 16 2.87 -16.30 -9.59
N LEU A 17 1.90 -15.96 -8.75
CA LEU A 17 1.50 -14.56 -8.49
C LEU A 17 2.23 -13.94 -7.29
N ASN A 18 2.80 -14.77 -6.41
CA ASN A 18 3.46 -14.29 -5.19
C ASN A 18 4.81 -13.64 -5.56
N GLY A 19 4.85 -12.30 -5.55
CA GLY A 19 6.05 -11.50 -5.87
C GLY A 19 5.98 -10.67 -7.15
N GLN A 20 4.87 -10.70 -7.90
CA GLN A 20 4.66 -9.73 -8.98
C GLN A 20 4.27 -8.36 -8.42
N THR A 21 4.99 -7.32 -8.82
CA THR A 21 4.77 -5.96 -8.31
C THR A 21 4.22 -5.03 -9.38
N GLY A 22 3.14 -4.32 -9.07
CA GLY A 22 2.61 -3.21 -9.84
C GLY A 22 3.18 -1.85 -9.40
N LYS A 23 2.90 -0.82 -10.21
CA LYS A 23 3.25 0.58 -9.92
C LYS A 23 2.10 1.50 -10.32
N ILE A 24 1.86 2.53 -9.51
CA ILE A 24 0.98 3.67 -9.82
C ILE A 24 1.77 4.94 -9.52
N GLU A 25 1.74 5.92 -10.42
CA GLU A 25 2.36 7.22 -10.20
C GLU A 25 1.34 8.34 -10.41
N THR A 26 1.32 9.28 -9.46
CA THR A 26 0.58 10.54 -9.55
C THR A 26 1.55 11.70 -9.52
N MET A 27 1.07 12.94 -9.51
CA MET A 27 1.92 14.12 -9.30
C MET A 27 2.72 14.00 -7.99
N HIS A 28 2.10 13.54 -6.89
CA HIS A 28 2.67 13.60 -5.54
C HIS A 28 3.14 12.26 -4.97
N PHE A 29 2.70 11.13 -5.53
CA PHE A 29 3.03 9.81 -5.01
C PHE A 29 3.60 8.89 -6.07
N LYS A 30 4.55 8.05 -5.65
CA LYS A 30 5.02 6.86 -6.38
C LYS A 30 4.66 5.64 -5.55
N VAL A 31 3.71 4.85 -6.03
CA VAL A 31 3.22 3.66 -5.34
C VAL A 31 3.83 2.42 -6.00
N LYS A 32 4.47 1.56 -5.20
CA LYS A 32 4.84 0.20 -5.59
C LYS A 32 4.03 -0.77 -4.74
N TYR A 33 3.37 -1.74 -5.34
CA TYR A 33 2.51 -2.68 -4.62
C TYR A 33 2.65 -4.08 -5.17
N ASP A 34 2.37 -5.09 -4.36
CA ASP A 34 2.14 -6.46 -4.85
C ASP A 34 0.80 -6.53 -5.58
N ILE A 35 0.72 -7.21 -6.72
CA ILE A 35 -0.42 -7.10 -7.66
C ILE A 35 -1.77 -7.44 -7.01
N GLU A 36 -1.80 -8.36 -6.05
CA GLU A 36 -2.99 -8.73 -5.27
C GLU A 36 -3.55 -7.56 -4.44
N ALA A 37 -2.71 -6.58 -4.10
CA ALA A 37 -3.07 -5.40 -3.31
C ALA A 37 -3.45 -4.18 -4.17
N GLU A 38 -3.64 -4.33 -5.49
CA GLU A 38 -3.88 -3.20 -6.40
C GLU A 38 -5.06 -2.31 -5.98
N GLU A 39 -6.21 -2.89 -5.67
CA GLU A 39 -7.40 -2.13 -5.29
C GLU A 39 -7.18 -1.36 -3.98
N TYR A 40 -6.47 -1.98 -3.03
CA TYR A 40 -6.09 -1.33 -1.80
C TYR A 40 -5.05 -0.21 -2.03
N ALA A 41 -4.13 -0.39 -3.00
CA ALA A 41 -3.19 0.64 -3.42
C ALA A 41 -3.90 1.86 -3.99
N LYS A 42 -4.90 1.65 -4.87
CA LYS A 42 -5.73 2.72 -5.43
C LYS A 42 -6.53 3.44 -4.35
N ALA A 43 -7.15 2.70 -3.42
CA ALA A 43 -7.91 3.28 -2.33
C ALA A 43 -7.03 4.12 -1.38
N SER A 44 -5.89 3.57 -0.96
CA SER A 44 -4.93 4.26 -0.09
C SER A 44 -4.38 5.52 -0.74
N LEU A 45 -4.09 5.47 -2.05
CA LEU A 45 -3.60 6.61 -2.81
C LEU A 45 -4.62 7.77 -2.83
N LYS A 46 -5.92 7.48 -3.00
CA LYS A 46 -6.97 8.51 -2.90
C LYS A 46 -6.99 9.20 -1.54
N VAL A 47 -6.84 8.42 -0.46
CA VAL A 47 -6.77 8.95 0.91
C VAL A 47 -5.54 9.84 1.10
N LEU A 48 -4.37 9.37 0.67
CA LEU A 48 -3.10 10.10 0.80
C LEU A 48 -3.08 11.41 0.00
N GLU A 49 -3.63 11.42 -1.21
CA GLU A 49 -3.76 12.64 -2.02
C GLU A 49 -4.68 13.68 -1.37
N LEU A 50 -5.81 13.23 -0.81
CA LEU A 50 -6.73 14.10 -0.09
C LEU A 50 -6.07 14.64 1.20
N ALA A 51 -5.43 13.77 1.98
CA ALA A 51 -4.74 14.14 3.20
C ALA A 51 -3.61 15.15 2.93
N ARG A 52 -2.82 14.95 1.86
CA ARG A 52 -1.82 15.91 1.38
C ARG A 52 -2.47 17.25 1.06
N THR A 53 -3.53 17.24 0.26
CA THR A 53 -4.24 18.48 -0.12
C THR A 53 -4.69 19.26 1.11
N ILE A 54 -5.24 18.58 2.11
CA ILE A 54 -5.65 19.19 3.38
C ILE A 54 -4.43 19.74 4.13
N ALA A 55 -3.34 18.98 4.24
CA ALA A 55 -2.14 19.43 4.93
C ALA A 55 -1.54 20.70 4.28
N ILE A 56 -1.38 20.71 2.95
CA ILE A 56 -0.88 21.89 2.22
C ILE A 56 -1.81 23.10 2.42
N ARG A 57 -3.14 22.91 2.36
CA ARG A 57 -4.11 23.99 2.62
C ARG A 57 -4.01 24.57 4.03
N ASN A 58 -3.55 23.79 5.00
CA ASN A 58 -3.32 24.24 6.38
C ASN A 58 -1.90 24.81 6.60
N GLY A 59 -1.13 25.06 5.54
CA GLY A 59 0.19 25.69 5.60
C GLY A 59 1.33 24.73 5.95
N TYR A 60 1.09 23.43 5.98
CA TYR A 60 2.15 22.45 6.18
C TYR A 60 2.96 22.25 4.89
N ASN A 61 4.26 22.01 5.05
CA ASN A 61 5.13 21.65 3.93
C ASN A 61 5.29 20.13 3.87
N LEU A 62 5.11 19.54 2.69
CA LEU A 62 5.30 18.13 2.42
C LEU A 62 6.23 17.96 1.21
N PRO A 63 7.03 16.87 1.15
CA PRO A 63 7.87 16.59 -0.02
C PRO A 63 7.06 16.57 -1.32
N ASP A 64 7.62 17.06 -2.43
CA ASP A 64 6.93 17.07 -3.74
C ASP A 64 6.49 15.68 -4.19
N LYS A 65 7.33 14.68 -3.92
CA LYS A 65 7.08 13.27 -4.22
C LYS A 65 7.32 12.39 -3.00
N VAL A 66 6.34 11.56 -2.68
CA VAL A 66 6.38 10.56 -1.59
C VAL A 66 6.32 9.16 -2.20
N ASN A 67 7.18 8.25 -1.71
CA ASN A 67 7.12 6.85 -2.07
C ASN A 67 6.18 6.12 -1.11
N PHE A 68 5.25 5.33 -1.66
CA PHE A 68 4.39 4.46 -0.88
C PHE A 68 4.59 3.02 -1.34
N THR A 69 4.92 2.12 -0.43
CA THR A 69 5.15 0.70 -0.76
C THR A 69 4.13 -0.17 -0.05
N ILE A 70 3.50 -1.09 -0.77
CA ILE A 70 2.60 -2.10 -0.21
C ILE A 70 3.18 -3.47 -0.54
N LYS A 71 3.43 -4.29 0.47
CA LYS A 71 4.09 -5.59 0.26
C LYS A 71 3.60 -6.64 1.24
N ASN A 72 3.54 -7.88 0.78
CA ASN A 72 3.25 -9.03 1.59
C ASN A 72 4.46 -9.39 2.45
N THR A 73 4.24 -9.60 3.74
CA THR A 73 5.25 -10.05 4.70
C THR A 73 4.62 -11.00 5.72
N ASP A 74 5.35 -11.40 6.76
CA ASP A 74 4.78 -12.14 7.89
C ASP A 74 4.05 -11.24 8.92
N ARG A 75 4.02 -9.93 8.69
CA ARG A 75 3.44 -8.90 9.57
C ARG A 75 2.38 -8.05 8.87
N SER A 76 1.54 -7.41 9.69
CA SER A 76 0.58 -6.39 9.24
C SER A 76 0.85 -5.08 9.97
N VAL A 77 1.55 -4.15 9.31
CA VAL A 77 1.99 -2.88 9.91
C VAL A 77 2.08 -1.78 8.87
N LEU A 78 1.67 -0.56 9.24
CA LEU A 78 1.83 0.65 8.46
C LEU A 78 2.84 1.55 9.18
N TYR A 79 3.84 2.05 8.47
CA TYR A 79 4.87 2.90 9.08
C TYR A 79 5.55 3.84 8.08
N PHE A 80 5.97 5.00 8.59
CA PHE A 80 6.92 5.90 7.97
C PHE A 80 8.36 5.38 8.15
N ASP A 81 9.10 5.24 7.06
CA ASP A 81 10.49 4.83 7.07
C ASP A 81 11.40 6.02 7.40
N ARG A 82 11.78 6.15 8.67
CA ARG A 82 12.70 7.21 9.13
C ARG A 82 14.08 7.18 8.48
N ARG A 83 14.51 6.04 7.92
CA ARG A 83 15.78 5.94 7.18
C ARG A 83 15.64 6.46 5.75
N ARG A 84 14.42 6.42 5.21
CA ARG A 84 14.06 6.93 3.89
C ARG A 84 12.97 7.99 4.05
N LEU A 85 13.39 9.22 4.38
CA LEU A 85 12.55 10.35 4.81
C LEU A 85 11.40 10.82 3.88
N LYS A 86 11.10 10.08 2.82
CA LYS A 86 9.97 10.29 1.90
C LYS A 86 9.26 8.98 1.59
N SER A 87 9.24 8.03 2.53
CA SER A 87 8.74 6.68 2.30
C SER A 87 7.77 6.24 3.39
N ILE A 88 6.58 5.85 2.97
CA ILE A 88 5.58 5.15 3.79
C ILE A 88 5.53 3.70 3.31
N THR A 89 5.47 2.75 4.22
CA THR A 89 5.37 1.32 3.89
C THR A 89 4.20 0.69 4.63
N LEU A 90 3.39 -0.07 3.88
CA LEU A 90 2.36 -0.94 4.37
C LEU A 90 2.77 -2.39 4.13
N GLU A 91 2.97 -3.11 5.22
CA GLU A 91 3.17 -4.55 5.24
C GLU A 91 1.85 -5.23 5.57
N TYR A 92 1.54 -6.32 4.89
CA TYR A 92 0.36 -7.13 5.17
C TYR A 92 0.70 -8.61 5.17
N LYS A 93 0.09 -9.38 6.08
CA LYS A 93 0.25 -10.83 6.13
C LYS A 93 -0.70 -11.54 5.16
N THR A 94 -1.95 -11.10 5.16
CA THR A 94 -3.03 -11.60 4.29
C THR A 94 -3.88 -10.42 3.84
N MET A 95 -4.59 -10.54 2.71
CA MET A 95 -5.51 -9.49 2.25
C MET A 95 -6.61 -9.18 3.27
N ASP A 96 -7.02 -10.17 4.07
CA ASP A 96 -7.98 -9.98 5.17
C ASP A 96 -7.48 -9.03 6.26
N SER A 97 -6.16 -8.82 6.35
CA SER A 97 -5.57 -7.81 7.23
C SER A 97 -6.10 -6.40 6.92
N PHE A 98 -6.52 -6.14 5.68
CA PHE A 98 -7.15 -4.88 5.28
C PHE A 98 -8.63 -4.78 5.65
N ASN A 99 -9.33 -5.90 5.85
CA ASN A 99 -10.79 -5.94 6.00
C ASN A 99 -11.28 -6.13 7.44
N SER A 100 -10.40 -6.49 8.39
CA SER A 100 -10.85 -6.83 9.75
C SER A 100 -11.57 -5.64 10.43
N PRO A 101 -12.82 -5.77 10.92
CA PRO A 101 -13.64 -4.63 11.35
C PRO A 101 -13.13 -3.87 12.58
N GLY A 102 -12.22 -4.48 13.37
CA GLY A 102 -11.46 -3.78 14.40
C GLY A 102 -10.28 -2.94 13.89
N ASN A 103 -9.86 -3.10 12.61
CA ASN A 103 -8.68 -2.47 12.00
C ASN A 103 -8.86 -1.92 10.55
N GLY A 104 -9.96 -2.20 9.83
CA GLY A 104 -9.89 -2.27 8.35
C GLY A 104 -10.34 -1.05 7.54
N GLY A 105 -11.24 -0.22 8.06
CA GLY A 105 -11.75 0.94 7.31
C GLY A 105 -11.17 2.26 7.81
N LYS A 106 -11.69 2.70 8.97
CA LYS A 106 -11.33 3.98 9.59
C LYS A 106 -9.90 4.00 10.13
N ASN A 107 -9.42 2.89 10.68
CA ASN A 107 -8.06 2.78 11.23
C ASN A 107 -7.01 2.83 10.11
N ASN A 108 -7.33 2.32 8.92
CA ASN A 108 -6.46 2.42 7.75
C ASN A 108 -6.38 3.87 7.24
N ILE A 109 -7.49 4.61 7.21
CA ILE A 109 -7.48 6.05 6.86
C ILE A 109 -6.67 6.84 7.90
N TYR A 110 -6.95 6.65 9.19
CA TYR A 110 -6.23 7.31 10.27
C TYR A 110 -4.73 7.00 10.19
N GLY A 111 -4.36 5.73 10.03
CA GLY A 111 -2.96 5.31 9.93
C GLY A 111 -2.26 5.95 8.73
N LEU A 112 -2.88 5.98 7.56
CA LEU A 112 -2.30 6.64 6.38
C LEU A 112 -2.05 8.13 6.61
N CYS A 113 -3.03 8.82 7.23
CA CYS A 113 -2.89 10.22 7.61
C CYS A 113 -1.82 10.44 8.70
N HIS A 114 -1.73 9.53 9.67
CA HIS A 114 -0.74 9.55 10.75
C HIS A 114 0.68 9.46 10.17
N GLU A 115 0.94 8.50 9.28
CA GLU A 115 2.25 8.35 8.65
C GLU A 115 2.59 9.51 7.72
N LEU A 116 1.60 10.06 7.01
CA LEU A 116 1.79 11.29 6.24
C LEU A 116 2.14 12.47 7.15
N GLY A 117 1.59 12.51 8.37
CA GLY A 117 1.93 13.50 9.40
C GLY A 117 3.40 13.46 9.80
N HIS A 118 4.01 12.27 9.90
CA HIS A 118 5.45 12.16 10.18
C HIS A 118 6.31 12.84 9.10
N LEU A 119 5.89 12.82 7.83
CA LEU A 119 6.59 13.55 6.75
C LEU A 119 6.58 15.07 6.93
N ILE A 120 5.64 15.61 7.70
CA ILE A 120 5.55 17.04 8.04
C ILE A 120 6.45 17.37 9.22
N LEU A 121 6.52 16.48 10.21
CA LEU A 121 7.19 16.72 11.49
C LEU A 121 8.68 16.39 11.44
N ASP A 122 9.06 15.31 10.78
CA ASP A 122 10.45 14.84 10.68
C ASP A 122 11.21 15.57 9.55
N LYS A 123 11.11 16.91 9.54
CA LYS A 123 11.84 17.77 8.60
C LYS A 123 13.35 17.62 8.84
N LYS A 124 14.08 17.35 7.75
CA LYS A 124 15.50 17.72 7.65
C LYS A 124 15.64 19.24 7.67
#